data_AF-A0A6L8EQP2-F1
#
_entry.id   AF-A0A6L8EQP2-F1
#
_cell.length_a   1.000
_cell.length_b   1.000
_cell.length_c   1.000
_cell.angle_alpha   90.00
_cell.angle_beta   90.00
_cell.angle_gamma   90.00
#
_symmetry.space_group_name_H-M   'P 1'
#
loop_
_entity.id
_entity.type
_entity.pdbx_description
1 polymer ?
#
loop_
_entity_poly.entity_id
_entity_poly.type
_entity_poly.pdbx_seq_one_letter_code
_entity_poly.pdbx_strand_id
1 'polypeptide(L)'
;METSGLRIPDDAFVVRGGRNQASDLRRGTDTHPAGITGVSVESAKGVSVAELAKTIPHGQIGITTVAEVRKAGGDVVRTTGGSPHHATLTGLIPEQVSRLLTPTIPNLWRKRR
;
A
#
# COMPACT_ATOMS: atom_id res chain seq x y z
N MET A 1 -25.95 -7.97 3.42
CA MET A 1 -25.41 -8.52 2.16
C MET A 1 -23.91 -8.35 2.21
N GLU A 2 -23.20 -9.42 2.58
CA GLU A 2 -21.75 -9.43 2.75
C GLU A 2 -21.04 -9.40 1.40
N THR A 3 -20.28 -8.34 1.13
CA THR A 3 -19.32 -8.26 0.03
C THR A 3 -17.96 -8.79 0.49
N SER A 4 -17.91 -10.02 0.98
CA SER A 4 -16.74 -10.64 1.63
C SER A 4 -15.71 -11.24 0.66
N GLY A 5 -15.76 -10.91 -0.64
CA GLY A 5 -14.86 -11.46 -1.66
C GLY A 5 -13.73 -10.54 -2.17
N LEU A 6 -13.79 -9.22 -1.94
CA LEU A 6 -12.88 -8.23 -2.53
C LEU A 6 -12.09 -7.41 -1.50
N ARG A 7 -12.42 -7.56 -0.22
CA ARG A 7 -11.87 -6.75 0.86
C ARG A 7 -10.65 -7.42 1.47
N ILE A 8 -9.54 -6.70 1.51
CA ILE A 8 -8.33 -7.17 2.18
C ILE A 8 -8.60 -7.16 3.70
N PRO A 9 -8.25 -8.22 4.44
CA PRO A 9 -8.53 -8.30 5.86
C PRO A 9 -7.65 -7.32 6.66
N ASP A 10 -8.10 -6.95 7.86
CA ASP A 10 -7.47 -5.92 8.69
C ASP A 10 -6.05 -6.27 9.15
N ASP A 11 -5.77 -7.56 9.30
CA ASP A 11 -4.47 -8.11 9.69
C ASP A 11 -3.44 -8.13 8.54
N ALA A 12 -3.87 -7.87 7.30
CA ALA A 12 -2.96 -7.83 6.17
C ALA A 12 -2.02 -6.62 6.26
N PHE A 13 -0.76 -6.86 5.90
CA PHE A 13 0.22 -5.81 5.74
C PHE A 13 -0.04 -4.98 4.50
N VAL A 14 0.29 -3.69 4.60
CA VAL A 14 0.26 -2.73 3.51
C VAL A 14 1.68 -2.19 3.37
N VAL A 15 2.29 -2.42 2.22
CA VAL A 15 3.69 -2.07 1.98
C VAL A 15 3.77 -1.13 0.77
N ARG A 16 4.49 -0.03 0.92
CA ARG A 16 4.76 0.89 -0.19
C ARG A 16 6.23 1.23 -0.29
N GLY A 17 6.76 1.21 -1.50
CA GLY A 17 8.11 1.64 -1.79
C GLY A 17 8.30 3.14 -1.88
N GLY A 18 9.51 3.59 -1.54
CA GLY A 18 9.91 4.99 -1.59
C GLY A 18 9.94 5.63 -0.21
N ARG A 19 10.25 6.93 -0.16
CA ARG A 19 10.39 7.69 1.10
C ARG A 19 9.06 7.93 1.81
N ASN A 20 7.94 7.72 1.12
CA ASN A 20 6.57 7.93 1.61
C ASN A 20 6.36 9.31 2.27
N GLN A 21 7.05 10.34 1.77
CA GLN A 21 6.81 11.72 2.16
C GLN A 21 5.51 12.22 1.52
N ALA A 22 4.82 13.16 2.17
CA ALA A 22 3.54 13.69 1.67
C ALA A 22 3.63 14.24 0.23
N SER A 23 4.74 14.90 -0.13
CA SER A 23 4.98 15.41 -1.49
C SER A 23 5.16 14.28 -2.53
N ASP A 24 5.85 13.20 -2.18
CA ASP A 24 6.02 12.02 -3.04
C ASP A 24 4.70 11.27 -3.20
N LEU A 25 3.92 11.16 -2.13
CA LEU A 25 2.59 10.55 -2.14
C LEU A 25 1.62 11.36 -2.98
N ARG A 26 1.66 12.69 -2.88
CA ARG A 26 0.85 13.59 -3.73
C ARG A 26 1.16 13.40 -5.22
N ARG A 27 2.44 13.26 -5.58
CA ARG A 27 2.86 12.95 -6.95
C ARG A 27 2.52 11.53 -7.41
N GLY A 28 2.52 10.58 -6.48
CA GLY A 28 2.26 9.17 -6.75
C GLY A 28 0.84 8.71 -6.43
N THR A 29 -0.07 9.66 -6.17
CA THR A 29 -1.51 9.41 -6.05
C THR A 29 -2.08 9.56 -7.45
N ASP A 30 -2.76 8.52 -7.92
CA ASP A 30 -3.37 8.52 -9.24
C ASP A 30 -4.71 7.79 -9.19
N THR A 31 -5.52 7.97 -10.23
CA THR A 31 -6.78 7.24 -10.40
C THR A 31 -6.51 5.96 -11.14
N HIS A 32 -6.62 4.83 -10.43
CA HIS A 32 -6.55 3.52 -11.03
C HIS A 32 -7.66 3.36 -12.10
N PRO A 33 -7.44 2.66 -13.23
CA PRO A 33 -8.46 2.45 -14.28
C PRO A 33 -9.79 1.86 -13.81
N ALA A 34 -9.80 1.22 -12.64
CA ALA A 34 -11.01 0.76 -11.95
C ALA A 34 -11.83 1.90 -11.29
N GLY A 35 -11.45 3.16 -11.47
CA GLY A 35 -12.12 4.35 -10.91
C GLY A 35 -11.74 4.68 -9.46
N ILE A 36 -10.69 4.05 -8.90
CA ILE A 36 -10.27 4.25 -7.51
C ILE A 36 -9.06 5.18 -7.48
N THR A 37 -9.24 6.39 -6.94
CA THR A 37 -8.14 7.33 -6.72
C THR A 37 -7.43 7.02 -5.42
N GLY A 38 -6.11 6.90 -5.48
CA GLY A 38 -5.32 6.60 -4.31
C GLY A 38 -3.87 6.31 -4.59
N VAL A 39 -3.24 5.70 -3.60
CA VAL A 39 -1.82 5.42 -3.58
C VAL A 39 -1.62 3.93 -3.82
N SER A 40 -0.83 3.55 -4.83
CA SER A 40 -0.48 2.14 -5.06
C SER A 40 0.32 1.55 -3.91
N VAL A 41 -0.10 0.39 -3.44
CA VAL A 41 0.52 -0.36 -2.34
C VAL A 41 0.52 -1.85 -2.68
N GLU A 42 1.34 -2.61 -1.97
CA GLU A 42 1.34 -4.06 -2.00
C GLU A 42 0.63 -4.55 -0.74
N SER A 43 -0.44 -5.33 -0.89
CA SER A 43 -1.18 -5.89 0.23
C SER A 43 -1.92 -7.17 -0.15
N ALA A 44 -1.80 -8.19 0.70
CA ALA A 44 -2.49 -9.46 0.53
C ALA A 44 -2.66 -10.20 1.86
N LYS A 45 -3.73 -10.99 1.95
CA LYS A 45 -4.03 -11.81 3.13
C LYS A 45 -2.94 -12.86 3.36
N GLY A 46 -2.41 -12.91 4.59
CA GLY A 46 -1.43 -13.93 5.00
C GLY A 46 -0.06 -13.84 4.31
N VAL A 47 0.23 -12.74 3.60
CA VAL A 47 1.51 -12.53 2.91
C VAL A 47 2.42 -11.69 3.80
N SER A 48 3.67 -12.14 3.93
CA SER A 48 4.66 -11.43 4.74
C SER A 48 5.14 -10.15 4.07
N VAL A 49 5.61 -9.19 4.86
CA VAL A 49 6.25 -7.96 4.36
C VAL A 49 7.37 -8.26 3.37
N ALA A 50 8.16 -9.31 3.61
CA ALA A 50 9.26 -9.70 2.75
C ALA A 50 8.78 -10.10 1.35
N GLU A 51 7.71 -10.89 1.23
CA GLU A 51 7.14 -11.25 -0.07
C GLU A 51 6.55 -10.03 -0.79
N LEU A 52 5.82 -9.17 -0.08
CA LEU A 52 5.29 -7.93 -0.64
C LEU A 52 6.40 -6.98 -1.11
N ALA A 53 7.53 -6.94 -0.41
CA ALA A 53 8.66 -6.06 -0.72
C ALA A 53 9.48 -6.49 -1.95
N LYS A 54 9.41 -7.77 -2.36
CA LYS A 54 10.18 -8.30 -3.52
C LYS A 54 9.78 -7.67 -4.84
N THR A 55 8.51 -7.25 -4.98
CA THR A 55 7.99 -6.62 -6.21
C THR A 55 8.30 -5.13 -6.25
N ILE A 56 8.78 -4.55 -5.14
CA ILE A 56 9.03 -3.13 -5.00
C ILE A 56 10.47 -2.81 -5.46
N PRO A 57 10.64 -1.96 -6.50
CA PRO A 57 11.97 -1.62 -7.03
C PRO A 57 12.73 -0.58 -6.19
N HIS A 58 12.06 0.07 -5.25
CA HIS A 58 12.62 1.13 -4.41
C HIS A 58 13.52 0.57 -3.28
N GLY A 59 14.52 1.35 -2.87
CA GLY A 59 15.49 0.97 -1.83
C GLY A 59 15.01 1.08 -0.39
N GLN A 60 13.80 1.62 -0.16
CA GLN A 60 13.17 1.69 1.16
C GLN A 60 11.67 1.47 1.03
N ILE A 61 11.05 1.00 2.11
CA ILE A 61 9.62 0.68 2.20
C ILE A 61 9.03 1.25 3.49
N GLY A 62 7.78 1.70 3.39
CA GLY A 62 6.91 1.94 4.54
C GLY A 62 5.97 0.76 4.73
N ILE A 63 5.67 0.43 5.99
CA ILE A 63 4.85 -0.71 6.37
C ILE A 63 3.77 -0.22 7.31
N THR A 64 2.54 -0.61 7.04
CA THR A 64 1.41 -0.44 7.95
C THR A 64 0.49 -1.66 7.82
N THR A 65 -0.69 -1.62 8.44
CA THR A 65 -1.72 -2.65 8.32
C THR A 65 -3.01 -2.06 7.77
N VAL A 66 -3.85 -2.91 7.19
CA VAL A 66 -5.17 -2.49 6.72
C VAL A 66 -6.01 -1.94 7.88
N ALA A 67 -5.89 -2.52 9.08
CA ALA A 67 -6.53 -2.03 10.29
C ALA A 67 -6.22 -0.54 10.57
N GLU A 68 -4.93 -0.16 10.54
CA GLU A 68 -4.51 1.21 10.84
C GLU A 68 -4.94 2.19 9.74
N VAL A 69 -4.93 1.76 8.48
CA VAL A 69 -5.47 2.57 7.36
C VAL A 69 -6.96 2.84 7.56
N ARG A 70 -7.74 1.82 7.92
CA ARG A 70 -9.19 1.95 8.18
C ARG A 70 -9.48 2.80 9.39
N LYS A 71 -8.69 2.65 10.46
CA LYS A 71 -8.77 3.48 11.66
C LYS A 71 -8.52 4.95 11.36
N ALA A 72 -7.66 5.26 10.39
CA ALA A 72 -7.41 6.62 9.91
C ALA A 72 -8.52 7.17 8.99
N GLY A 73 -9.53 6.35 8.63
CA GLY A 73 -10.65 6.72 7.76
C GLY A 73 -10.47 6.32 6.28
N GLY A 74 -9.45 5.53 5.95
CA GLY A 74 -9.18 5.04 4.60
C GLY A 74 -9.70 3.64 4.34
N ASP A 75 -9.39 3.10 3.17
CA ASP A 75 -9.49 1.66 2.90
C ASP A 75 -8.38 1.20 1.95
N VAL A 76 -8.15 -0.11 1.92
CA VAL A 76 -7.23 -0.77 1.00
C VAL A 76 -8.02 -1.73 0.13
N VAL A 77 -8.10 -1.39 -1.15
CA VAL A 77 -8.88 -2.13 -2.14
C VAL A 77 -7.94 -2.90 -3.05
N ARG A 78 -8.23 -4.17 -3.28
CA ARG A 78 -7.45 -4.98 -4.22
C ARG A 78 -7.70 -4.49 -5.64
N THR A 79 -6.64 -4.07 -6.32
CA THR A 79 -6.67 -3.54 -7.69
C THR A 79 -5.61 -4.25 -8.53
N THR A 80 -5.82 -4.40 -9.83
CA THR A 80 -4.83 -5.01 -10.72
C THR A 80 -3.62 -4.11 -10.89
N GLY A 81 -2.42 -4.66 -11.03
CA GLY A 81 -1.22 -3.85 -11.27
C GLY A 81 -0.04 -4.70 -11.75
N GLY A 82 1.16 -4.15 -11.66
CA GLY A 82 2.39 -4.85 -12.06
C GLY A 82 2.77 -6.06 -11.18
N SER A 83 2.06 -6.28 -10.08
CA SER A 83 2.30 -7.36 -9.11
C SER A 83 0.99 -8.09 -8.75
N PRO A 84 1.07 -9.37 -8.33
CA PRO A 84 -0.10 -10.15 -7.91
C PRO A 84 -0.70 -9.69 -6.56
N HIS A 85 0.01 -8.83 -5.83
CA HIS A 85 -0.38 -8.28 -4.54
C HIS A 85 -0.71 -6.78 -4.61
N HIS A 86 -0.80 -6.24 -5.82
CA HIS A 86 -1.16 -4.84 -6.00
C HIS A 86 -2.52 -4.53 -5.37
N ALA A 87 -2.56 -3.39 -4.69
CA ALA A 87 -3.74 -2.82 -4.08
C ALA A 87 -3.64 -1.29 -4.13
N THR A 88 -4.77 -0.62 -3.92
CA THR A 88 -4.84 0.84 -3.86
C THR A 88 -5.33 1.24 -2.47
N LEU A 89 -4.53 2.04 -1.77
CA LEU A 89 -4.93 2.74 -0.57
C LEU A 89 -5.70 4.00 -0.98
N THR A 90 -6.95 4.11 -0.53
CA THR A 90 -7.86 5.22 -0.86
C THR A 90 -8.48 5.84 0.39
N GLY A 91 -9.14 6.99 0.23
CA GLY A 91 -9.88 7.68 1.30
C GLY A 91 -9.02 8.51 2.27
N LEU A 92 -7.69 8.54 2.10
CA LEU A 92 -6.77 9.34 2.92
C LEU A 92 -6.04 10.39 2.08
N ILE A 93 -5.75 11.54 2.69
CA ILE A 93 -4.88 12.55 2.08
C ILE A 93 -3.39 12.14 2.19
N PRO A 94 -2.50 12.63 1.31
CA PRO A 94 -1.09 12.25 1.30
C PRO A 94 -0.38 12.41 2.66
N GLU A 95 -0.76 13.41 3.45
CA GLU A 95 -0.20 13.68 4.77
C GLU A 95 -0.56 12.59 5.80
N GLN A 96 -1.79 12.06 5.74
CA GLN A 96 -2.21 10.94 6.59
C GLN A 96 -1.48 9.65 6.20
N VAL A 97 -1.40 9.38 4.89
CA VAL A 97 -0.69 8.21 4.36
C VAL A 97 0.79 8.26 4.71
N SER A 98 1.39 9.45 4.64
CA SER A 98 2.80 9.66 5.01
C SER A 98 3.04 9.27 6.46
N ARG A 99 2.20 9.73 7.40
CA ARG A 99 2.30 9.38 8.83
C ARG A 99 2.18 7.87 9.08
N LEU A 100 1.35 7.16 8.31
CA LEU A 100 1.17 5.71 8.46
C LEU A 100 2.36 4.90 7.93
N LEU A 101 3.05 5.42 6.91
CA LEU A 101 4.12 4.73 6.19
C LEU A 101 5.52 5.25 6.54
N THR A 102 5.63 6.14 7.52
CA THR A 102 6.89 6.67 8.02
C THR A 102 7.02 6.41 9.53
N PRO A 103 8.24 6.13 10.03
CA PRO A 103 9.50 6.06 9.30
C PRO A 103 9.58 4.85 8.36
N THR A 104 10.30 5.00 7.24
CA THR A 104 10.56 3.90 6.31
C THR A 104 11.77 3.08 6.74
N ILE A 105 11.79 1.80 6.37
CA ILE A 105 12.94 0.90 6.58
C ILE A 105 13.63 0.58 5.24
N PRO A 106 14.93 0.20 5.25
CA PRO A 106 15.60 -0.29 4.06
C PRO A 106 14.87 -1.49 3.43
N ASN A 107 14.71 -1.49 2.11
CA ASN A 107 14.16 -2.63 1.40
C ASN A 107 15.26 -3.65 1.12
N LEU A 108 15.43 -4.61 2.05
CA LEU A 108 16.42 -5.67 1.94
C LEU A 108 16.08 -6.73 0.86
N TRP A 109 14.84 -6.72 0.36
CA TRP A 109 14.31 -7.71 -0.58
C TRP A 109 14.15 -7.17 -2.00
N ARG A 110 14.55 -5.93 -2.24
CA ARG A 110 14.57 -5.32 -3.57
C ARG A 110 15.34 -6.25 -4.52
N LYS A 111 14.66 -6.78 -5.55
CA LYS A 111 15.36 -7.39 -6.67
C LYS A 111 16.19 -6.31 -7.36
N ARG A 112 17.53 -6.44 -7.33
CA ARG A 112 18.41 -5.67 -8.21
C ARG A 112 18.10 -6.14 -9.64
N ARG A 113 17.35 -5.32 -10.37
CA ARG A 113 17.15 -5.47 -11.81
C ARG A 113 18.29 -4.77 -12.53
#